data_AF-A0A839QST0-F1
#
_entry.id   AF-A0A839QST0-F1
#
_cell.length_a   1.000
_cell.length_b   1.000
_cell.length_c   1.000
_cell.angle_alpha   90.00
_cell.angle_beta   90.00
_cell.angle_gamma   90.00
#
_symmetry.space_group_name_H-M   'P 1'
#
loop_
_entity.id
_entity.type
_entity.pdbx_description
1 polymer ?
#
loop_
_entity_poly.entity_id
_entity_poly.type
_entity_poly.pdbx_seq_one_letter_code
_entity_poly.pdbx_strand_id
1 'polypeptide(L)'
;MTSRHARSAHPDPVVRGLQQNLAAYERGETPRNRVVREFRSPEDEKRVVKEARYCMGLIGRRLRSEFELRTRLAERCRDENDRVDTALVDEVIARLDRADLINDFLFATEWIMQRRAAKQLGTGALRSELEAKGVDESIINIAIDDTEDGSETERCIALVRDRLDRELRSTRALSRDRRSMARRLCAAVQRRGYSQNLALRIVNQELDIARVPWQA
;
A
#
# COMPACT_ATOMS: atom_id res chain seq x y z
N MET A 1 23.23 -3.11 -14.93
CA MET A 1 24.17 -4.08 -14.33
C MET A 1 23.56 -4.60 -13.04
N THR A 2 22.76 -5.67 -13.11
CA THR A 2 22.05 -6.22 -11.95
C THR A 2 22.91 -7.28 -11.28
N SER A 3 23.42 -6.95 -10.09
CA SER A 3 24.17 -7.85 -9.23
C SER A 3 23.27 -8.99 -8.75
N ARG A 4 23.33 -10.09 -9.50
CA ARG A 4 22.69 -11.38 -9.24
C ARG A 4 23.32 -11.95 -7.98
N HIS A 5 22.71 -11.63 -6.83
CA HIS A 5 23.11 -12.21 -5.56
C HIS A 5 22.97 -13.72 -5.65
N ALA A 6 24.11 -14.41 -5.74
CA ALA A 6 24.22 -15.84 -5.60
C ALA A 6 23.71 -16.20 -4.20
N ARG A 7 22.42 -16.53 -4.09
CA ARG A 7 21.89 -17.11 -2.86
C ARG A 7 22.56 -18.46 -2.71
N SER A 8 23.45 -18.55 -1.73
CA SER A 8 23.97 -19.82 -1.25
C SER A 8 22.78 -20.74 -1.00
N ALA A 9 22.79 -21.92 -1.62
CA ALA A 9 21.84 -22.97 -1.33
C ALA A 9 22.13 -23.46 0.09
N HIS A 10 21.68 -22.72 1.10
CA HIS A 10 21.72 -23.16 2.47
C HIS A 10 20.69 -24.31 2.56
N PRO A 11 21.11 -25.54 2.89
CA PRO A 11 20.17 -26.64 3.05
C PRO A 11 19.09 -26.22 4.03
N ASP A 12 17.83 -26.42 3.64
CA ASP A 12 16.66 -26.15 4.48
C ASP A 12 16.97 -26.67 5.90
N PRO A 13 16.84 -25.83 6.95
CA PRO A 13 17.13 -26.24 8.33
C PRO A 13 16.37 -27.50 8.75
N VAL A 14 15.21 -27.77 8.14
CA VAL A 14 14.45 -29.02 8.31
C VAL A 14 15.20 -30.20 7.71
N VAL A 15 15.72 -30.07 6.50
CA VAL A 15 16.49 -31.13 5.82
C VAL A 15 17.78 -31.42 6.59
N ARG A 16 18.47 -30.37 7.06
CA ARG A 16 19.67 -30.51 7.90
C ARG A 16 19.34 -31.22 9.22
N GLY A 17 18.23 -30.86 9.86
CA GLY A 17 17.78 -31.51 11.07
C GLY A 17 17.39 -32.99 10.85
N LEU A 18 16.69 -33.30 9.76
CA LEU A 18 16.34 -34.68 9.41
C LEU A 18 17.57 -35.53 9.11
N GLN A 19 18.57 -34.98 8.42
CA GLN A 19 19.85 -35.64 8.19
C GLN A 19 20.60 -35.93 9.49
N GLN A 20 20.60 -34.99 10.44
CA GLN A 20 21.21 -35.19 11.76
C GLN A 20 20.48 -36.26 12.57
N ASN A 21 19.14 -36.31 12.47
CA ASN A 21 18.34 -37.33 13.14
C ASN A 21 18.54 -38.71 12.53
N LEU A 22 18.57 -38.80 11.19
CA LEU A 22 18.86 -40.04 10.48
C LEU A 22 20.24 -40.59 10.87
N ALA A 23 21.26 -39.72 10.90
CA ALA A 23 22.60 -40.10 11.33
C ALA A 23 22.67 -40.54 12.80
N ALA A 24 21.82 -39.98 13.67
CA ALA A 24 21.72 -40.43 15.07
C ALA A 24 21.13 -41.85 15.15
N TYR A 25 20.06 -42.13 14.39
CA TYR A 25 19.49 -43.48 14.31
C TYR A 25 20.49 -44.50 13.76
N GLU A 26 21.25 -44.15 12.72
CA GLU A 26 22.29 -45.01 12.14
C GLU A 26 23.40 -45.35 13.16
N ARG A 27 23.67 -44.47 14.13
CA ARG A 27 24.59 -44.70 15.25
C ARG A 27 23.96 -45.44 16.43
N GLY A 28 22.68 -45.82 16.35
CA GLY A 28 21.93 -46.42 17.47
C GLY A 28 21.60 -45.43 18.60
N GLU A 29 21.73 -44.13 18.34
CA GLU A 29 21.41 -43.06 19.28
C GLU A 29 19.95 -42.62 19.12
N THR A 30 19.28 -42.31 20.22
CA THR A 30 17.98 -41.61 20.15
C THR A 30 18.21 -40.14 19.78
N PRO A 31 17.56 -39.62 18.72
CA PRO A 31 17.75 -38.23 18.33
C PRO A 31 17.29 -37.28 19.43
N ARG A 32 18.16 -36.34 19.81
CA ARG A 32 17.84 -35.30 20.82
C ARG A 32 17.04 -34.13 20.24
N ASN A 33 17.14 -33.91 18.93
CA ASN A 33 16.46 -32.82 18.27
C ASN A 33 15.17 -33.33 17.62
N ARG A 34 14.03 -33.09 18.25
CA ARG A 34 12.74 -33.32 17.60
C ARG A 34 12.61 -32.23 16.54
N VAL A 35 13.03 -32.53 15.31
CA VAL A 35 12.80 -31.64 14.16
C VAL A 35 11.32 -31.72 13.84
N VAL A 36 10.53 -31.09 14.71
CA VAL A 36 9.10 -30.94 14.55
C VAL A 36 8.96 -29.68 13.74
N ARG A 37 8.96 -29.81 12.42
CA ARG A 37 7.85 -29.16 11.75
C ARG A 37 6.65 -29.88 12.33
N GLU A 38 5.80 -29.19 13.09
CA GLU A 38 4.51 -29.77 13.41
C GLU A 38 3.90 -30.06 12.05
N PHE A 39 3.85 -31.33 11.67
CA PHE A 39 3.14 -31.72 10.48
C PHE A 39 1.71 -31.33 10.77
N ARG A 40 1.27 -30.23 10.13
CA ARG A 40 -0.13 -29.82 10.20
C ARG A 40 -0.99 -31.02 9.85
N SER A 41 -2.10 -31.16 10.55
CA SER A 41 -3.07 -32.19 10.19
C SER A 41 -3.41 -32.03 8.70
N PRO A 42 -3.65 -33.12 7.96
CA PRO A 42 -4.12 -33.03 6.57
C PRO A 42 -5.32 -32.07 6.40
N GLU A 43 -6.16 -31.95 7.44
CA GLU A 43 -7.28 -31.02 7.54
C GLU A 43 -6.83 -29.56 7.60
N ASP A 44 -5.83 -29.25 8.42
CA ASP A 44 -5.29 -27.89 8.54
C ASP A 44 -4.58 -27.47 7.26
N GLU A 45 -3.83 -28.37 6.63
CA GLU A 45 -3.18 -28.09 5.36
C GLU A 45 -4.21 -27.84 4.25
N LYS A 46 -5.32 -28.59 4.22
CA LYS A 46 -6.45 -28.31 3.31
C LYS A 46 -7.05 -26.92 3.56
N ARG A 47 -7.19 -26.50 4.82
CA ARG A 47 -7.67 -25.15 5.18
C ARG A 47 -6.72 -24.07 4.66
N VAL A 48 -5.41 -24.20 4.90
CA VAL A 48 -4.38 -23.27 4.39
C VAL A 48 -4.46 -23.16 2.87
N VAL A 49 -4.50 -24.28 2.15
CA VAL A 49 -4.55 -24.28 0.68
C VAL A 49 -5.83 -23.63 0.15
N LYS A 50 -6.97 -23.88 0.81
CA LYS A 50 -8.26 -23.28 0.45
C LYS A 50 -8.22 -21.75 0.58
N GLU A 51 -7.69 -21.24 1.69
CA GLU A 51 -7.62 -19.81 1.95
C GLU A 51 -6.55 -19.11 1.10
N ALA A 52 -5.41 -19.76 0.86
CA ALA A 52 -4.42 -19.28 -0.10
C ALA A 52 -5.00 -19.14 -1.51
N ARG A 53 -5.82 -20.11 -1.97
CA ARG A 53 -6.51 -20.02 -3.27
C ARG A 53 -7.46 -18.82 -3.33
N TYR A 54 -8.14 -18.51 -2.24
CA TYR A 54 -8.98 -17.32 -2.17
C TYR A 54 -8.18 -16.03 -2.30
N CYS A 55 -7.08 -15.89 -1.55
CA CYS A 55 -6.19 -14.74 -1.66
C CYS A 55 -5.60 -14.59 -3.07
N MET A 56 -5.18 -15.69 -3.70
CA MET A 56 -4.73 -15.67 -5.11
C MET A 56 -5.81 -15.14 -6.05
N GLY A 57 -7.08 -15.50 -5.84
CA GLY A 57 -8.21 -14.95 -6.59
C GLY A 57 -8.43 -13.45 -6.36
N LEU A 58 -8.12 -12.92 -5.16
CA LEU A 58 -8.17 -11.49 -4.88
C LEU A 58 -7.03 -10.73 -5.56
N ILE A 59 -5.80 -11.26 -5.46
CA ILE A 59 -4.59 -10.68 -6.05
C ILE A 59 -4.69 -10.67 -7.59
N GLY A 60 -5.22 -11.75 -8.18
CA GLY A 60 -5.37 -11.86 -9.63
C GLY A 60 -6.31 -10.83 -10.26
N ARG A 61 -7.13 -10.13 -9.47
CA ARG A 61 -8.00 -9.04 -9.95
C ARG A 61 -7.35 -7.65 -9.84
N ARG A 62 -6.53 -7.46 -8.81
CA ARG A 62 -5.82 -6.21 -8.48
C ARG A 62 -4.76 -6.54 -7.46
N LEU A 63 -3.62 -5.85 -7.52
CA LEU A 63 -2.67 -5.84 -6.41
C LEU A 63 -3.35 -5.48 -5.08
N ARG A 64 -2.89 -6.13 -4.01
CA ARG A 64 -3.38 -6.02 -2.64
C ARG A 64 -2.18 -5.87 -1.73
N SER A 65 -2.28 -5.04 -0.69
CA SER A 65 -1.28 -5.06 0.38
C SER A 65 -1.45 -6.30 1.25
N GLU A 66 -0.38 -6.67 1.94
CA GLU A 66 -0.41 -7.72 2.97
C GLU A 66 -1.51 -7.47 4.00
N PHE A 67 -1.65 -6.23 4.45
CA PHE A 67 -2.70 -5.82 5.38
C PHE A 67 -4.10 -6.05 4.82
N GLU A 68 -4.38 -5.68 3.56
CA GLU A 68 -5.69 -5.94 2.95
C GLU A 68 -6.00 -7.45 2.93
N LEU A 69 -5.00 -8.29 2.64
CA LEU A 69 -5.17 -9.75 2.63
C LEU A 69 -5.42 -10.29 4.03
N ARG A 70 -4.65 -9.83 5.02
CA ARG A 70 -4.86 -10.19 6.43
C ARG A 70 -6.24 -9.82 6.92
N THR A 71 -6.71 -8.60 6.66
CA THR A 71 -8.06 -8.16 7.05
C THR A 71 -9.13 -9.07 6.45
N ARG A 72 -9.03 -9.38 5.15
CA ARG A 72 -10.01 -10.25 4.47
C ARG A 72 -9.98 -11.68 4.98
N LEU A 73 -8.80 -12.22 5.26
CA LEU A 73 -8.67 -13.54 5.85
C LEU A 73 -9.23 -13.57 7.27
N ALA A 74 -8.93 -12.54 8.07
CA ALA A 74 -9.45 -12.42 9.43
C ALA A 74 -10.98 -12.32 9.46
N GLU A 75 -11.59 -11.57 8.55
CA GLU A 75 -13.05 -11.52 8.38
C GLU A 75 -13.64 -12.87 7.98
N ARG A 76 -12.95 -13.61 7.10
CA ARG A 76 -13.44 -14.87 6.54
C ARG A 76 -13.24 -16.08 7.44
N CYS A 77 -12.19 -16.07 8.26
CA CYS A 77 -11.77 -17.18 9.11
C CYS A 77 -12.24 -17.00 10.56
N ARG A 78 -13.32 -16.24 10.78
CA ARG A 78 -13.96 -16.13 12.10
C ARG A 78 -14.70 -17.41 12.42
N ASP A 79 -14.52 -17.90 13.63
CA ASP A 79 -15.33 -18.99 14.15
C ASP A 79 -16.71 -18.50 14.63
N GLU A 80 -17.53 -19.42 15.10
CA GLU A 80 -18.85 -19.14 15.68
C GLU A 80 -18.83 -18.23 16.92
N ASN A 81 -17.68 -18.07 17.55
CA ASN A 81 -17.45 -17.21 18.71
C ASN A 81 -16.75 -15.89 18.32
N ASP A 82 -16.75 -15.53 17.05
CA ASP A 82 -16.11 -14.34 16.49
C ASP A 82 -14.57 -14.29 16.71
N ARG A 83 -13.93 -15.44 16.97
CA ARG A 83 -12.47 -15.55 17.11
C ARG A 83 -11.82 -15.79 15.76
N VAL A 84 -10.72 -15.09 15.53
CA VAL A 84 -9.89 -15.26 14.33
C VAL A 84 -8.81 -16.31 14.60
N ASP A 85 -8.71 -17.31 13.72
CA ASP A 85 -7.60 -18.27 13.70
C ASP A 85 -6.34 -17.57 13.15
N THR A 86 -5.61 -16.87 14.01
CA THR A 86 -4.42 -16.08 13.64
C THR A 86 -3.31 -16.97 13.06
N ALA A 87 -3.15 -18.20 13.56
CA ALA A 87 -2.17 -19.14 13.06
C ALA A 87 -2.44 -19.53 11.59
N LEU A 88 -3.72 -19.74 11.23
CA LEU A 88 -4.11 -19.96 9.84
C LEU A 88 -3.80 -18.73 8.97
N VAL A 89 -4.16 -17.53 9.43
CA VAL A 89 -3.91 -16.28 8.68
C VAL A 89 -2.42 -16.09 8.43
N ASP A 90 -1.60 -16.22 9.45
CA ASP A 90 -0.15 -16.02 9.35
C ASP A 90 0.50 -17.06 8.44
N GLU A 91 0.07 -18.32 8.49
CA GLU A 91 0.58 -19.33 7.57
C GLU A 91 0.22 -19.01 6.11
N VAL A 92 -1.03 -18.62 5.85
CA VAL A 92 -1.48 -18.30 4.49
C VAL A 92 -0.67 -17.13 3.94
N ILE A 93 -0.50 -16.07 4.72
CA ILE A 93 0.30 -14.91 4.34
C ILE A 93 1.76 -15.30 4.12
N ALA A 94 2.37 -16.04 5.05
CA ALA A 94 3.75 -16.51 4.91
C ALA A 94 3.96 -17.41 3.67
N ARG A 95 2.93 -18.14 3.23
CA ARG A 95 3.00 -18.95 2.01
C ARG A 95 2.90 -18.12 0.75
N LEU A 96 2.05 -17.08 0.75
CA LEU A 96 1.92 -16.15 -0.37
C LEU A 96 3.19 -15.28 -0.51
N ASP A 97 3.74 -14.84 0.63
CA ASP A 97 5.01 -14.10 0.70
C ASP A 97 6.19 -14.93 0.18
N ARG A 98 6.34 -16.18 0.64
CA ARG A 98 7.36 -17.11 0.10
C ARG A 98 7.22 -17.40 -1.39
N ALA A 99 6.04 -17.19 -1.97
CA ALA A 99 5.78 -17.35 -3.39
C ALA A 99 5.94 -16.03 -4.18
N ASP A 100 6.43 -14.96 -3.54
CA ASP A 100 6.58 -13.61 -4.09
C ASP A 100 5.26 -13.04 -4.65
N LEU A 101 4.11 -13.46 -4.10
CA LEU A 101 2.78 -13.01 -4.54
C LEU A 101 2.30 -11.76 -3.81
N ILE A 102 2.90 -11.45 -2.66
CA ILE A 102 2.65 -10.23 -1.89
C ILE A 102 3.83 -9.30 -2.11
N ASN A 103 3.55 -8.07 -2.52
CA ASN A 103 4.57 -7.05 -2.72
C ASN A 103 3.97 -5.67 -2.44
N ASP A 104 4.17 -5.20 -1.22
CA ASP A 104 3.61 -3.92 -0.75
C ASP A 104 4.24 -2.71 -1.46
N PHE A 105 5.50 -2.82 -1.91
CA PHE A 105 6.15 -1.77 -2.71
C PHE A 105 5.51 -1.64 -4.09
N LEU A 106 5.32 -2.75 -4.80
CA LEU A 106 4.65 -2.76 -6.09
C LEU A 106 3.21 -2.29 -5.97
N PHE A 107 2.51 -2.73 -4.92
CA PHE A 107 1.18 -2.25 -4.59
C PHE A 107 1.14 -0.73 -4.39
N ALA A 108 2.06 -0.17 -3.60
CA ALA A 108 2.12 1.25 -3.29
C ALA A 108 2.40 2.09 -4.55
N THR A 109 3.35 1.65 -5.37
CA THR A 109 3.72 2.28 -6.65
C THR A 109 2.51 2.38 -7.58
N GLU A 110 1.84 1.26 -7.83
CA GLU A 110 0.63 1.22 -8.68
C GLU A 110 -0.52 2.05 -8.08
N TRP A 111 -0.68 2.01 -6.76
CA TRP A 111 -1.68 2.83 -6.09
C TRP A 111 -1.44 4.32 -6.30
N ILE A 112 -0.19 4.78 -6.15
CA ILE A 112 0.19 6.19 -6.36
C ILE A 112 -0.13 6.61 -7.80
N MET A 113 0.31 5.84 -8.79
CA MET A 113 0.09 6.15 -10.20
C MET A 113 -1.40 6.27 -10.52
N GLN A 114 -2.20 5.29 -10.09
CA GLN A 114 -3.65 5.30 -10.31
C GLN A 114 -4.34 6.49 -9.65
N ARG A 115 -3.93 6.86 -8.43
CA ARG A 115 -4.55 7.95 -7.66
C ARG A 115 -4.15 9.33 -8.17
N ARG A 116 -2.91 9.50 -8.61
CA ARG A 116 -2.48 10.73 -9.30
C ARG A 116 -3.29 10.92 -10.59
N ALA A 117 -3.40 9.89 -11.43
CA ALA A 117 -4.15 9.95 -12.68
C ALA A 117 -5.66 10.20 -12.47
N ALA A 118 -6.31 9.44 -11.58
CA ALA A 118 -7.76 9.49 -11.42
C ALA A 118 -8.26 10.66 -10.54
N LYS A 119 -7.47 11.08 -9.55
CA LYS A 119 -7.92 12.00 -8.49
C LYS A 119 -7.01 13.20 -8.26
N GLN A 120 -5.86 13.29 -8.94
CA GLN A 120 -4.88 14.38 -8.78
C GLN A 120 -4.51 14.59 -7.29
N LEU A 121 -4.32 13.49 -6.54
CA LEU A 121 -3.93 13.57 -5.13
C LEU A 121 -2.47 14.05 -5.00
N GLY A 122 -2.23 14.88 -4.00
CA GLY A 122 -0.91 15.28 -3.54
C GLY A 122 -0.30 14.24 -2.59
N THR A 123 0.97 14.43 -2.26
CA THR A 123 1.77 13.46 -1.53
C THR A 123 1.22 13.13 -0.14
N GLY A 124 0.67 14.12 0.57
CA GLY A 124 0.08 13.90 1.90
C GLY A 124 -1.13 12.96 1.88
N ALA A 125 -2.04 13.11 0.91
CA ALA A 125 -3.20 12.23 0.81
C ALA A 125 -2.82 10.83 0.34
N LEU A 126 -1.82 10.71 -0.54
CA LEU A 126 -1.30 9.41 -0.97
C LEU A 126 -0.71 8.63 0.20
N ARG A 127 0.10 9.30 1.03
CA ARG A 127 0.66 8.72 2.26
C ARG A 127 -0.45 8.23 3.19
N SER A 128 -1.43 9.06 3.53
CA SER A 128 -2.53 8.65 4.40
C SER A 128 -3.38 7.52 3.81
N GLU A 129 -3.60 7.49 2.50
CA GLU A 129 -4.31 6.37 1.87
C GLU A 129 -3.50 5.06 1.97
N LEU A 130 -2.18 5.11 1.82
CA LEU A 130 -1.32 3.92 1.92
C LEU A 130 -1.13 3.43 3.36
N GLU A 131 -1.02 4.36 4.33
CA GLU A 131 -1.01 4.04 5.76
C GLU A 131 -2.31 3.34 6.18
N ALA A 132 -3.47 3.82 5.70
CA ALA A 132 -4.76 3.16 5.91
C ALA A 132 -4.86 1.80 5.20
N LYS A 133 -3.96 1.51 4.25
CA LYS A 133 -3.77 0.20 3.61
C LYS A 133 -2.71 -0.64 4.29
N GLY A 134 -2.19 -0.21 5.43
CA GLY A 134 -1.20 -0.92 6.23
C GLY A 134 0.16 -1.06 5.58
N VAL A 135 0.49 -0.21 4.61
CA VAL A 135 1.82 -0.20 4.00
C VAL A 135 2.79 0.51 4.94
N ASP A 136 3.97 -0.07 5.12
CA ASP A 136 5.02 0.48 5.99
C ASP A 136 5.52 1.86 5.50
N GLU A 137 5.84 2.75 6.43
CA GLU A 137 6.27 4.12 6.12
C GLU A 137 7.53 4.15 5.24
N SER A 138 8.48 3.22 5.45
CA SER A 138 9.69 3.15 4.62
C SER A 138 9.36 2.80 3.17
N ILE A 139 8.43 1.88 2.95
CA ILE A 139 7.94 1.50 1.62
C ILE A 139 7.21 2.68 0.98
N ILE A 140 6.37 3.39 1.74
CA ILE A 140 5.66 4.57 1.24
C ILE A 140 6.64 5.64 0.77
N ASN A 141 7.68 5.92 1.54
CA ASN A 141 8.70 6.91 1.18
C ASN A 141 9.40 6.52 -0.12
N ILE A 142 9.89 5.29 -0.22
CA ILE A 142 10.59 4.81 -1.41
C ILE A 142 9.65 4.83 -2.63
N ALA A 143 8.39 4.41 -2.48
CA ALA A 143 7.43 4.40 -3.58
C ALA A 143 7.05 5.81 -4.03
N ILE A 144 6.92 6.78 -3.12
CA ILE A 144 6.70 8.19 -3.49
C ILE A 144 7.88 8.71 -4.30
N ASP A 145 9.11 8.45 -3.85
CA ASP A 145 10.33 8.92 -4.52
C ASP A 145 10.50 8.27 -5.90
N ASP A 146 10.24 6.96 -6.01
CA ASP A 146 10.34 6.19 -7.26
C ASP A 146 9.28 6.60 -8.30
N THR A 147 8.10 7.01 -7.83
CA THR A 147 6.97 7.42 -8.69
C THR A 147 6.89 8.91 -8.94
N GLU A 148 7.87 9.71 -8.50
CA GLU A 148 7.89 11.15 -8.70
C GLU A 148 8.16 11.52 -10.17
N ASP A 149 7.08 11.51 -10.95
CA ASP A 149 7.05 12.03 -12.31
C ASP A 149 6.65 13.51 -12.31
N GLY A 150 7.64 14.39 -12.52
CA GLY A 150 7.50 15.84 -12.48
C GLY A 150 7.32 16.42 -11.08
N SER A 151 7.16 17.75 -10.98
CA SER A 151 7.06 18.40 -9.68
C SER A 151 5.66 18.27 -9.08
N GLU A 152 5.54 17.94 -7.78
CA GLU A 152 4.29 18.11 -7.03
C GLU A 152 3.70 19.53 -7.21
N THR A 153 4.58 20.53 -7.41
CA THR A 153 4.18 21.90 -7.71
C THR A 153 3.40 22.00 -9.03
N GLU A 154 3.85 21.34 -10.09
CA GLU A 154 3.20 21.36 -11.41
C GLU A 154 1.84 20.68 -11.37
N ARG A 155 1.73 19.55 -10.66
CA ARG A 155 0.44 18.85 -10.45
C ARG A 155 -0.54 19.73 -9.66
N CYS A 156 -0.05 20.45 -8.65
CA CYS A 156 -0.83 21.43 -7.90
C CYS A 156 -1.31 22.58 -8.79
N ILE A 157 -0.44 23.14 -9.63
CA ILE A 157 -0.78 24.20 -10.60
C ILE A 157 -1.90 23.73 -11.53
N ALA A 158 -1.78 22.54 -12.11
CA ALA A 158 -2.80 21.99 -13.01
C ALA A 158 -4.16 21.85 -12.31
N LEU A 159 -4.19 21.33 -11.08
CA LEU A 159 -5.40 21.21 -10.27
C LEU A 159 -6.04 22.57 -9.96
N VAL A 160 -5.21 23.57 -9.61
CA VAL A 160 -5.66 24.93 -9.29
C VAL A 160 -6.26 25.59 -10.53
N ARG A 161 -5.60 25.50 -11.69
CA ARG A 161 -6.09 26.05 -12.96
C ARG A 161 -7.43 25.47 -13.36
N ASP A 162 -7.56 24.13 -13.38
CA ASP A 162 -8.82 23.48 -13.72
C ASP A 162 -9.97 23.89 -12.79
N ARG A 163 -9.69 24.13 -11.50
CA ARG A 163 -10.69 24.63 -10.56
C ARG A 163 -11.00 26.11 -10.74
N LEU A 164 -10.00 26.93 -10.93
CA LEU A 164 -10.15 28.37 -11.16
C LEU A 164 -11.00 28.61 -12.42
N ASP A 165 -10.70 27.92 -13.50
CA ASP A 165 -11.46 27.97 -14.75
C ASP A 165 -12.94 27.63 -14.54
N ARG A 166 -13.23 26.62 -13.71
CA ARG A 166 -14.61 26.25 -13.35
C ARG A 166 -15.29 27.31 -12.48
N GLU A 167 -14.58 27.91 -11.52
CA GLU A 167 -15.12 28.99 -10.70
C GLU A 167 -15.40 30.25 -11.53
N LEU A 168 -14.54 30.59 -12.48
CA LEU A 168 -14.70 31.75 -13.37
C LEU A 168 -15.88 31.60 -14.34
N ARG A 169 -16.17 30.38 -14.80
CA ARG A 169 -17.37 30.09 -15.61
C ARG A 169 -18.67 30.11 -14.80
N SER A 170 -18.60 30.04 -13.47
CA SER A 170 -19.78 29.99 -12.61
C SER A 170 -20.38 31.37 -12.41
N THR A 171 -21.70 31.50 -12.67
CA THR A 171 -22.47 32.75 -12.55
C THR A 171 -22.85 33.12 -11.10
N ARG A 172 -22.40 32.36 -10.10
CA ARG A 172 -22.66 32.70 -8.68
C ARG A 172 -21.98 34.03 -8.32
N ALA A 173 -22.74 35.06 -7.96
CA ALA A 173 -22.23 36.38 -7.57
C ALA A 173 -21.12 36.37 -6.48
N LEU A 174 -21.08 35.33 -5.64
CA LEU A 174 -20.06 35.07 -4.61
C LEU A 174 -18.71 34.56 -5.15
N SER A 175 -18.59 34.28 -6.45
CA SER A 175 -17.35 33.83 -7.09
C SER A 175 -16.40 34.98 -7.40
N ARG A 176 -16.80 36.26 -7.30
CA ARG A 176 -15.92 37.39 -7.65
C ARG A 176 -15.09 37.96 -6.49
N ASP A 177 -15.41 37.66 -5.24
CA ASP A 177 -14.53 38.04 -4.13
C ASP A 177 -13.28 37.15 -4.10
N ARG A 178 -12.13 37.76 -4.36
CA ARG A 178 -10.82 37.11 -4.36
C ARG A 178 -10.52 36.39 -3.05
N ARG A 179 -10.85 36.98 -1.89
CA ARG A 179 -10.55 36.36 -0.59
C ARG A 179 -11.38 35.10 -0.37
N SER A 180 -12.66 35.14 -0.72
CA SER A 180 -13.54 33.98 -0.69
C SER A 180 -13.09 32.90 -1.67
N MET A 181 -12.71 33.27 -2.90
CA MET A 181 -12.17 32.33 -3.90
C MET A 181 -10.87 31.67 -3.42
N ALA A 182 -9.90 32.46 -2.95
CA ALA A 182 -8.64 31.93 -2.44
C ALA A 182 -8.85 30.91 -1.31
N ARG A 183 -9.73 31.21 -0.35
CA ARG A 183 -10.08 30.28 0.73
C ARG A 183 -10.69 28.97 0.21
N ARG A 184 -11.64 29.05 -0.72
CA ARG A 184 -12.27 27.85 -1.32
C ARG A 184 -11.28 27.00 -2.09
N LEU A 185 -10.45 27.62 -2.94
CA LEU A 185 -9.43 26.92 -3.72
C LEU A 185 -8.39 26.27 -2.80
N CYS A 186 -7.87 27.00 -1.80
CA CYS A 186 -6.94 26.45 -0.81
C CYS A 186 -7.54 25.24 -0.08
N ALA A 187 -8.76 25.37 0.45
CA ALA A 187 -9.44 24.27 1.13
C ALA A 187 -9.69 23.08 0.20
N ALA A 188 -9.96 23.32 -1.07
CA ALA A 188 -10.18 22.26 -2.04
C ALA A 188 -8.86 21.54 -2.40
N VAL A 189 -7.74 22.25 -2.48
CA VAL A 189 -6.41 21.70 -2.78
C VAL A 189 -5.86 20.94 -1.57
N GLN A 190 -6.00 21.47 -0.36
CA GLN A 190 -5.59 20.79 0.88
C GLN A 190 -6.36 19.47 1.09
N ARG A 191 -7.66 19.43 0.77
CA ARG A 191 -8.44 18.17 0.79
C ARG A 191 -7.95 17.12 -0.23
N ARG A 192 -7.11 17.52 -1.19
CA ARG A 192 -6.43 16.60 -2.11
C ARG A 192 -5.05 16.18 -1.60
N GLY A 193 -4.62 16.63 -0.44
CA GLY A 193 -3.37 16.20 0.20
C GLY A 193 -2.14 17.04 -0.10
N TYR A 194 -2.30 18.19 -0.75
CA TYR A 194 -1.20 19.14 -0.94
C TYR A 194 -0.97 19.94 0.35
N SER A 195 0.29 20.24 0.65
CA SER A 195 0.64 21.02 1.85
C SER A 195 0.00 22.42 1.82
N GLN A 196 -0.32 22.95 3.00
CA GLN A 196 -0.93 24.28 3.13
C GLN A 196 -0.06 25.37 2.48
N ASN A 197 1.25 25.32 2.67
CA ASN A 197 2.20 26.28 2.11
C ASN A 197 2.20 26.25 0.58
N LEU A 198 2.22 25.05 -0.01
CA LEU A 198 2.15 24.89 -1.47
C LEU A 198 0.81 25.39 -2.01
N ALA A 199 -0.30 25.02 -1.38
CA ALA A 199 -1.64 25.43 -1.78
C ALA A 199 -1.79 26.96 -1.76
N LEU A 200 -1.40 27.62 -0.66
CA LEU A 200 -1.47 29.08 -0.52
C LEU A 200 -0.64 29.80 -1.59
N ARG A 201 0.60 29.35 -1.81
CA ARG A 201 1.51 29.94 -2.79
C ARG A 201 0.93 29.85 -4.21
N ILE A 202 0.53 28.65 -4.63
CA ILE A 202 0.04 28.42 -6.00
C ILE A 202 -1.31 29.07 -6.23
N VAL A 203 -2.24 29.02 -5.27
CA VAL A 203 -3.54 29.68 -5.41
C VAL A 203 -3.37 31.19 -5.58
N ASN A 204 -2.54 31.84 -4.75
CA ASN A 204 -2.32 33.28 -4.89
C ASN A 204 -1.67 33.63 -6.24
N GLN A 205 -0.65 32.87 -6.65
CA GLN A 205 0.01 33.04 -7.94
C GLN A 205 -0.96 32.92 -9.12
N GLU A 206 -1.81 31.89 -9.15
CA GLU A 206 -2.76 31.68 -10.25
C GLU A 206 -3.89 32.72 -10.25
N LEU A 207 -4.31 33.22 -9.08
CA LEU A 207 -5.27 34.34 -8.99
C LEU A 207 -4.68 35.65 -9.52
N ASP A 208 -3.39 35.91 -9.29
CA ASP A 208 -2.68 37.06 -9.85
C ASP A 208 -2.55 36.95 -11.37
N ILE A 209 -2.19 35.77 -11.88
CA ILE A 209 -2.13 35.49 -13.33
C ILE A 209 -3.50 35.71 -13.99
N ALA A 210 -4.57 35.24 -13.36
CA ALA A 210 -5.94 35.44 -13.83
C ALA A 210 -6.46 36.88 -13.62
N ARG A 211 -5.64 37.78 -13.04
CA ARG A 211 -5.98 39.19 -12.75
C ARG A 211 -7.28 39.34 -11.95
N VAL A 212 -7.53 38.43 -11.02
CA VAL A 212 -8.70 38.53 -10.13
C VAL A 212 -8.49 39.71 -9.19
N PRO A 213 -9.34 40.75 -9.23
CA PRO A 213 -9.11 41.98 -8.50
C PRO A 213 -9.26 41.78 -6.99
N TRP A 214 -8.43 42.49 -6.22
CA TRP A 214 -8.71 42.72 -4.80
C TRP A 214 -9.83 43.74 -4.70
N GLN A 215 -10.86 43.46 -3.90
CA GLN A 215 -11.83 44.51 -3.55
C GLN A 215 -11.14 45.52 -2.62
N ALA A 216 -11.37 46.81 -2.90
CA ALA A 216 -11.01 47.93 -2.03
C ALA A 216 -11.84 47.90 -0.74
#